data_AF-A0A8S4E974-F1
#
_entry.id   AF-A0A8S4E974-F1
#
_cell.length_a   1.000
_cell.length_b   1.000
_cell.length_c   1.000
_cell.angle_alpha   90.00
_cell.angle_beta   90.00
_cell.angle_gamma   90.00
#
_symmetry.space_group_name_H-M   'P 1'
#
loop_
_entity.id
_entity.type
_entity.pdbx_description
1 polymer ?
#
loop_
_entity_poly.entity_id
_entity_poly.type
_entity_poly.pdbx_seq_one_letter_code
_entity_poly.pdbx_strand_id
1 'polypeptide(L)'
;MMLTSLRCQARAVTFVSVHDCFWTHPDTVDRMNKICREQFVALHSQPILEDLSDFLVKRYSYPESEITGESAGAANKRRVNKLLQRVPEKGDFQLQNVLDSVYFFS
;
A
#
# COMPACT_ATOMS: atom_id res chain seq x y z
N MET A 1 1.56 10.17 -1.58
CA MET A 1 2.32 11.35 -2.09
C MET A 1 2.32 11.39 -3.62
N MET A 2 2.99 10.46 -4.33
CA MET A 2 3.15 10.56 -5.80
C MET A 2 1.83 10.56 -6.58
N LEU A 3 0.86 9.70 -6.21
CA LEU A 3 -0.46 9.72 -6.84
C LEU A 3 -1.17 11.06 -6.64
N THR A 4 -1.09 11.62 -5.43
CA THR A 4 -1.63 12.94 -5.09
C THR A 4 -0.98 14.03 -5.96
N SER A 5 0.35 14.05 -6.10
CA SER A 5 1.05 15.07 -6.89
C SER A 5 0.65 15.04 -8.37
N LEU A 6 0.60 13.85 -8.98
CA LEU A 6 0.17 13.67 -10.37
C LEU A 6 -1.28 14.14 -10.58
N ARG A 7 -2.18 13.84 -9.64
CA ARG A 7 -3.59 14.25 -9.71
C ARG A 7 -3.81 15.72 -9.41
N CYS A 8 -2.99 16.32 -8.56
CA CYS A 8 -2.94 17.77 -8.34
C CYS A 8 -2.49 18.48 -9.61
N GLN A 9 -1.40 18.01 -10.24
CA GLN A 9 -0.91 18.55 -11.51
C GLN A 9 -1.97 18.50 -12.60
N ALA A 10 -2.63 17.35 -12.78
CA ALA A 10 -3.72 17.18 -13.75
C ALA A 10 -4.92 18.11 -13.53
N ARG A 11 -5.06 18.67 -12.31
CA ARG A 11 -6.12 19.60 -11.94
C ARG A 11 -5.60 21.02 -11.71
N ALA A 12 -4.39 21.34 -12.17
CA ALA A 12 -3.76 22.66 -11.99
C ALA A 12 -3.68 23.12 -10.52
N VAL A 13 -3.39 22.19 -9.61
CA VAL A 13 -3.06 22.47 -8.21
C VAL A 13 -1.55 22.38 -8.05
N THR A 14 -0.88 23.50 -7.75
CA THR A 14 0.54 23.51 -7.38
C THR A 14 0.74 22.63 -6.16
N PHE A 15 1.66 21.67 -6.23
CA PHE A 15 1.87 20.71 -5.16
C PHE A 15 3.36 20.52 -4.91
N VAL A 16 3.74 20.59 -3.64
CA VAL A 16 5.03 20.10 -3.14
C VAL A 16 4.79 19.26 -1.90
N SER A 17 5.74 18.38 -1.59
CA SER A 17 5.64 17.54 -0.40
C SER A 17 6.98 17.39 0.29
N VAL A 18 6.95 17.41 1.62
CA VAL A 18 8.02 16.90 2.47
C VAL A 18 7.48 15.64 3.14
N HIS A 19 7.69 14.49 2.48
CA HIS A 19 7.14 13.19 2.89
C HIS A 19 5.61 13.18 3.03
N ASP A 20 5.09 13.29 4.26
CA ASP A 20 3.69 13.31 4.65
C ASP A 20 3.12 14.73 4.83
N CYS A 21 3.96 15.77 4.74
CA CYS A 21 3.50 17.16 4.71
C CYS A 21 3.22 17.57 3.27
N PHE A 22 1.96 17.88 2.94
CA PHE A 22 1.53 18.30 1.59
C PHE A 22 1.24 19.79 1.54
N TRP A 23 1.91 20.51 0.64
CA TRP A 23 1.80 21.96 0.54
C TRP A 23 1.27 22.36 -0.83
N THR A 24 0.46 23.43 -0.83
CA THR A 24 -0.13 24.06 -2.01
C THR A 24 -0.39 25.53 -1.70
N HIS A 25 -0.90 26.31 -2.65
CA HIS A 25 -1.33 27.68 -2.38
C HIS A 25 -2.59 27.68 -1.48
N PRO A 26 -2.79 28.70 -0.63
CA PRO A 26 -3.93 28.75 0.30
C PRO A 26 -5.30 28.54 -0.35
N ASP A 27 -5.53 29.11 -1.53
CA ASP A 27 -6.79 28.99 -2.30
C ASP A 27 -7.08 27.56 -2.79
N THR A 28 -6.08 26.68 -2.81
CA THR A 28 -6.21 25.32 -3.36
C THR A 28 -6.12 24.21 -2.32
N VAL A 29 -6.09 24.55 -1.02
CA VAL A 29 -5.99 23.57 0.09
C VAL A 29 -7.15 22.58 0.07
N ASP A 30 -8.40 23.04 -0.07
CA ASP A 30 -9.58 22.15 -0.08
C ASP A 30 -9.54 21.16 -1.25
N ARG A 31 -9.11 21.64 -2.42
CA ARG A 31 -8.96 20.82 -3.62
C ARG A 31 -7.86 19.78 -3.44
N MET A 32 -6.72 20.16 -2.88
CA MET A 32 -5.62 19.24 -2.57
C MET A 32 -6.06 18.18 -1.56
N ASN A 33 -6.78 18.57 -0.49
CA ASN A 33 -7.24 17.67 0.55
C ASN A 33 -8.24 16.63 0.01
N LYS A 34 -9.15 17.04 -0.88
CA LYS A 34 -10.03 16.12 -1.58
C LYS A 34 -9.24 15.10 -2.41
N ILE A 35 -8.29 15.58 -3.23
CA ILE A 35 -7.44 14.70 -4.05
C ILE A 35 -6.64 13.75 -3.16
N CYS A 36 -6.10 14.23 -2.04
CA CYS A 36 -5.34 13.42 -1.09
C CYS A 36 -6.16 12.24 -0.57
N ARG A 37 -7.37 12.49 -0.07
CA ARG A 37 -8.27 11.44 0.43
C ARG A 37 -8.68 10.47 -0.68
N GLU A 38 -9.01 10.98 -1.87
CA GLU A 38 -9.32 10.15 -3.05
C GLU A 38 -8.15 9.20 -3.39
N GLN A 39 -6.92 9.70 -3.40
CA GLN A 39 -5.76 8.88 -3.77
C GLN A 39 -5.36 7.90 -2.67
N PHE A 40 -5.56 8.25 -1.39
CA PHE A 40 -5.36 7.32 -0.28
C PHE A 40 -6.33 6.14 -0.37
N VAL A 41 -7.62 6.41 -0.55
CA VAL A 41 -8.65 5.38 -0.72
C VAL A 41 -8.36 4.53 -1.95
N ALA A 42 -8.06 5.15 -3.10
CA ALA A 42 -7.76 4.41 -4.33
C ALA A 42 -6.56 3.46 -4.18
N LEU A 43 -5.50 3.91 -3.49
CA LEU A 43 -4.32 3.09 -3.22
C LEU A 43 -4.65 1.91 -2.31
N HIS A 44 -5.27 2.18 -1.16
CA HIS A 44 -5.57 1.15 -0.16
C HIS A 44 -6.78 0.26 -0.51
N SER A 45 -7.50 0.58 -1.58
CA SER A 45 -8.49 -0.32 -2.18
C SER A 45 -7.84 -1.44 -3.02
N GLN A 46 -6.56 -1.33 -3.36
CA GLN A 46 -5.82 -2.40 -4.01
C GLN A 46 -5.48 -3.51 -3.00
N PRO A 47 -5.33 -4.77 -3.44
CA PRO A 47 -4.95 -5.89 -2.58
C PRO A 47 -3.43 -5.90 -2.31
N ILE A 48 -2.92 -4.82 -1.69
CA ILE A 48 -1.47 -4.53 -1.58
C ILE A 48 -0.69 -5.67 -0.93
N LEU A 49 -1.20 -6.26 0.16
CA LEU A 49 -0.49 -7.30 0.91
C LEU A 49 -0.56 -8.65 0.20
N GLU A 50 -1.66 -8.92 -0.48
CA GLU A 50 -1.85 -10.10 -1.31
C GLU A 50 -0.90 -10.05 -2.52
N ASP A 51 -0.86 -8.92 -3.25
CA ASP A 51 0.07 -8.71 -4.37
C ASP A 51 1.54 -8.83 -3.94
N LEU A 52 1.87 -8.29 -2.76
CA LEU A 52 3.20 -8.43 -2.17
C LEU A 52 3.51 -9.90 -1.81
N SER A 53 2.56 -10.60 -1.21
CA SER A 53 2.69 -12.02 -0.87
C SER A 53 2.96 -12.86 -2.12
N ASP A 54 2.17 -12.67 -3.17
CA ASP A 54 2.32 -13.36 -4.45
C ASP A 54 3.68 -13.07 -5.09
N PHE A 55 4.10 -11.80 -5.08
CA PHE A 55 5.43 -11.41 -5.56
C PHE A 55 6.55 -12.12 -4.78
N LEU A 56 6.48 -12.11 -3.45
CA LEU A 56 7.51 -12.69 -2.60
C LEU A 56 7.56 -14.22 -2.74
N VAL A 57 6.40 -14.88 -2.81
CA VAL A 57 6.32 -16.32 -3.09
C VAL A 57 6.96 -16.62 -4.44
N LYS A 58 6.58 -15.90 -5.50
CA LYS A 58 7.14 -16.11 -6.84
C LYS A 58 8.66 -15.90 -6.88
N ARG A 59 9.17 -14.93 -6.12
CA ARG A 59 10.57 -14.52 -6.20
C ARG A 59 11.52 -15.26 -5.24
N TYR A 60 11.01 -15.72 -4.10
CA TYR A 60 11.82 -16.19 -2.99
C TYR A 60 11.35 -17.51 -2.37
N SER A 61 10.25 -18.13 -2.85
CA SER A 61 9.89 -19.47 -2.37
C SER A 61 10.85 -20.54 -2.89
N TYR A 62 11.02 -21.59 -2.10
CA TYR A 62 11.79 -22.77 -2.47
C TYR A 62 10.89 -23.79 -3.19
N PRO A 63 11.38 -24.46 -4.24
CA PRO A 63 10.64 -25.53 -4.90
C PRO A 63 10.49 -26.74 -3.99
N GLU A 64 9.44 -27.54 -4.18
CA GLU A 64 9.16 -28.73 -3.37
C GLU A 64 10.33 -29.73 -3.35
N SER A 65 11.08 -29.85 -4.45
CA SER A 65 12.28 -30.71 -4.53
C SER A 65 13.36 -30.36 -3.49
N GLU A 66 13.45 -29.09 -3.08
CA GLU A 66 14.38 -28.61 -2.05
C GLU A 66 13.83 -28.75 -0.62
N ILE A 67 12.54 -29.06 -0.49
CA ILE A 67 11.81 -29.15 0.78
C ILE A 67 11.61 -30.62 1.19
N THR A 68 11.50 -31.53 0.23
CA THR A 68 11.19 -32.95 0.46
C THR A 68 12.42 -33.80 0.79
N GLY A 69 13.64 -33.34 0.48
CA GLY A 69 14.88 -34.07 0.78
C GLY A 69 15.38 -33.85 2.22
N GLU A 70 16.20 -34.78 2.73
CA GLU A 70 16.98 -34.67 3.99
C GLU A 70 18.08 -33.58 3.91
N SER A 71 17.86 -32.51 3.14
CA SER A 71 18.82 -31.42 3.04
C SER A 71 18.82 -30.59 4.32
N ALA A 72 20.02 -30.24 4.80
CA ALA A 72 20.19 -29.37 5.94
C ALA A 72 19.41 -28.06 5.70
N GLY A 73 18.42 -27.78 6.55
CA GLY A 73 17.59 -26.58 6.46
C GLY A 73 16.26 -26.71 5.72
N ALA A 74 15.84 -27.91 5.29
CA ALA A 74 14.53 -28.14 4.66
C ALA A 74 13.34 -27.61 5.52
N ALA A 75 13.41 -27.77 6.84
CA ALA A 75 12.41 -27.23 7.78
C ALA A 75 12.32 -25.69 7.73
N ASN A 76 13.46 -25.00 7.60
CA ASN A 76 13.50 -23.54 7.48
C ASN A 76 12.93 -23.09 6.13
N LYS A 77 13.27 -23.78 5.03
CA LYS A 77 12.71 -23.50 3.70
C LYS A 77 11.18 -23.62 3.68
N ARG A 78 10.64 -24.71 4.24
CA ARG A 78 9.19 -24.90 4.39
C ARG A 78 8.55 -23.80 5.24
N ARG A 79 9.20 -23.41 6.34
CA ARG A 79 8.72 -22.33 7.21
C ARG A 79 8.66 -20.99 6.47
N VAL A 80 9.66 -20.68 5.66
CA VAL A 80 9.67 -19.45 4.83
C VAL A 80 8.52 -19.48 3.82
N ASN A 81 8.36 -20.56 3.03
CA ASN A 81 7.25 -20.66 2.08
C ASN A 81 5.89 -20.46 2.75
N LYS A 82 5.67 -21.10 3.91
CA LYS A 82 4.44 -20.95 4.69
C LYS A 82 4.24 -19.53 5.21
N LEU A 83 5.31 -18.86 5.63
CA LEU A 83 5.24 -17.49 6.15
C LEU A 83 4.89 -16.49 5.04
N LEU A 84 5.49 -16.63 3.86
CA LEU A 84 5.26 -15.72 2.74
C LEU A 84 3.79 -15.72 2.29
N GLN A 85 3.10 -16.85 2.40
CA GLN A 85 1.68 -17.01 2.05
C GLN A 85 0.70 -16.53 3.15
N ARG A 86 1.21 -16.17 4.32
CA ARG A 86 0.37 -15.91 5.51
C ARG A 86 0.01 -14.44 5.62
N VAL A 87 -0.81 -13.95 4.68
CA VAL A 87 -1.34 -12.58 4.70
C VAL A 87 -2.31 -12.43 5.88
N PRO A 88 -2.17 -11.40 6.73
CA PRO A 88 -3.11 -11.13 7.83
C PRO A 88 -4.53 -10.82 7.33
N GLU A 89 -5.53 -11.18 8.13
CA GLU A 89 -6.92 -10.84 7.84
C GLU A 89 -7.18 -9.34 8.01
N LYS A 90 -8.13 -8.81 7.22
CA LYS A 90 -8.55 -7.40 7.27
C LYS A 90 -9.52 -7.18 8.44
N GLY A 91 -9.45 -6.00 9.04
CA GLY A 91 -10.44 -5.56 10.03
C GLY A 91 -11.77 -5.14 9.42
N ASP A 92 -12.62 -4.51 10.23
CA ASP A 92 -13.97 -4.04 9.86
C ASP A 92 -14.04 -2.56 9.48
N PHE A 93 -12.92 -1.84 9.51
CA PHE A 93 -12.86 -0.43 9.15
C PHE A 93 -13.28 -0.20 7.69
N GLN A 94 -14.26 0.69 7.50
CA GLN A 94 -14.74 1.08 6.17
C GLN A 94 -13.83 2.17 5.58
N LEU A 95 -12.95 1.79 4.65
CA LEU A 95 -11.97 2.68 4.02
C LEU A 95 -12.58 3.95 3.42
N GLN A 96 -13.83 3.88 2.94
CA GLN A 96 -14.54 5.01 2.33
C GLN A 96 -14.75 6.18 3.31
N ASN A 97 -14.77 5.92 4.63
CA ASN A 97 -14.89 6.96 5.65
C ASN A 97 -13.75 7.99 5.60
N VAL A 98 -12.62 7.66 4.97
CA VAL A 98 -11.52 8.61 4.76
C VAL A 98 -11.93 9.78 3.86
N LEU A 99 -12.85 9.58 2.91
CA LEU A 99 -13.27 10.64 1.98
C LEU A 99 -13.89 11.84 2.71
N ASP A 100 -14.62 11.59 3.80
CA ASP A 100 -15.34 12.60 4.57
C ASP A 100 -14.57 13.08 5.81
N SER A 101 -13.41 12.48 6.10
CA SER A 101 -12.63 12.83 7.30
C SER A 101 -11.92 14.17 7.14
N VAL A 102 -12.42 15.17 7.88
CA VAL A 102 -11.88 16.54 7.91
C VAL A 102 -10.43 16.56 8.41
N TYR A 103 -10.11 15.74 9.42
CA TYR A 103 -8.80 15.72 10.08
C TYR A 103 -7.88 14.60 9.59
N PHE A 104 -8.18 13.98 8.44
CA PHE A 104 -7.29 12.98 7.85
C PHE A 104 -5.96 13.60 7.40
N PHE A 105 -6.05 14.76 6.74
CA PHE A 105 -4.94 15.65 6.39
C PHE A 105 -5.42 17.07 6.65
N SER A 106 -4.82 17.74 7.62
CA SER A 106 -5.22 19.07 8.13
C SER A 106 -4.01 19.96 8.35
#